data_AF-A0A7W0G0A6-F1
#
_entry.id   AF-A0A7W0G0A6-F1
#
_cell.length_a   1.000
_cell.length_b   1.000
_cell.length_c   1.000
_cell.angle_alpha   90.00
_cell.angle_beta   90.00
_cell.angle_gamma   90.00
#
_symmetry.space_group_name_H-M   'P 1'
#
loop_
_entity.id
_entity.type
_entity.pdbx_description
1 polymer ?
#
loop_
_entity_poly.entity_id
_entity_poly.type
_entity_poly.pdbx_seq_one_letter_code
_entity_poly.pdbx_strand_id
1 'polypeptide(L)'
;MWRPRLRREYAMKEFSIYDFALKAAGGKVKDLGTVAHVSRRDFDNHTSFRFRAQVPALEYICLLIENGLVLRTHRGGRVYAGFGKLSRLEPVVDRYMRIADVSERVYVFGEPDWNPPRHPNMRVIRLAEGMRLAREWFVIAVSPNMGVALVGLDESGSETPVLEERTFRALKTSDPALVEQLAVAADGLIDETLPA
;
A
#
# COMPACT_ATOMS: atom_id res chain seq x y z
N MET A 1 -11.54 16.54 -31.91
CA MET A 1 -11.13 15.12 -31.91
C MET A 1 -10.20 14.89 -30.71
N TRP A 2 -10.78 14.63 -29.54
CA TRP A 2 -10.05 14.43 -28.27
C TRP A 2 -9.61 12.96 -28.16
N ARG A 3 -8.31 12.69 -27.93
CA ARG A 3 -7.74 11.33 -27.94
C ARG A 3 -8.03 10.60 -26.61
N PRO A 4 -8.75 9.46 -26.62
CA PRO A 4 -9.05 8.67 -25.40
C PRO A 4 -7.82 8.28 -24.58
N ARG A 5 -6.65 8.14 -25.23
CA ARG A 5 -5.38 7.77 -24.60
C ARG A 5 -4.84 8.84 -23.64
N LEU A 6 -4.96 10.13 -23.99
CA LEU A 6 -4.52 11.25 -23.13
C LEU A 6 -5.39 11.38 -21.87
N ARG A 7 -6.71 11.15 -21.98
CA ARG A 7 -7.61 11.11 -20.82
C ARG A 7 -7.27 9.97 -19.86
N ARG A 8 -6.91 8.79 -20.39
CA ARG A 8 -6.54 7.63 -19.57
C ARG A 8 -5.21 7.85 -18.83
N GLU A 9 -4.19 8.35 -19.54
CA GLU A 9 -2.89 8.64 -18.93
C GLU A 9 -2.98 9.71 -17.83
N TYR A 10 -3.82 10.74 -18.03
CA TYR A 10 -4.10 11.75 -17.01
C TYR A 10 -4.85 11.18 -15.80
N ALA A 11 -5.88 10.37 -16.03
CA ALA A 11 -6.63 9.71 -14.94
C ALA A 11 -5.73 8.82 -14.07
N MET A 12 -4.72 8.19 -14.68
CA MET A 12 -3.72 7.39 -13.98
C MET A 12 -2.74 8.21 -13.16
N LYS A 13 -2.28 9.35 -13.69
CA LYS A 13 -1.41 10.26 -12.93
C LYS A 13 -2.09 10.76 -11.66
N GLU A 14 -3.41 10.99 -11.72
CA GLU A 14 -4.21 11.50 -10.61
C GLU A 14 -4.80 10.41 -9.70
N PHE A 15 -4.61 9.12 -10.04
CA PHE A 15 -5.17 8.04 -9.24
C PHE A 15 -4.57 8.02 -7.82
N SER A 16 -5.45 7.89 -6.83
CA SER A 16 -5.14 7.82 -5.42
C SER A 16 -5.79 6.59 -4.82
N ILE A 17 -5.00 5.65 -4.32
CA ILE A 17 -5.51 4.46 -3.66
C ILE A 17 -6.13 4.82 -2.30
N TYR A 18 -5.59 5.85 -1.64
CA TYR A 18 -6.14 6.39 -0.39
C TYR A 18 -7.52 7.02 -0.58
N ASP A 19 -7.71 7.91 -1.56
CA ASP A 19 -9.02 8.52 -1.83
C ASP A 19 -10.04 7.49 -2.30
N PHE A 20 -9.59 6.52 -3.11
CA PHE A 20 -10.41 5.39 -3.51
C PHE A 20 -10.88 4.58 -2.29
N ALA A 21 -9.98 4.24 -1.37
CA ALA A 21 -10.31 3.52 -0.14
C ALA A 21 -11.31 4.28 0.72
N LEU A 22 -11.10 5.59 0.93
CA LEU A 22 -12.02 6.43 1.69
C LEU A 22 -13.43 6.46 1.08
N LYS A 23 -13.51 6.64 -0.24
CA LYS A 23 -14.79 6.67 -0.96
C LYS A 23 -15.50 5.32 -0.88
N ALA A 24 -14.76 4.22 -1.05
CA ALA A 24 -15.30 2.87 -1.01
C ALA A 24 -15.72 2.43 0.41
N ALA A 25 -15.02 2.88 1.45
CA ALA A 25 -15.35 2.58 2.84
C ALA A 25 -16.65 3.24 3.33
N GLY A 26 -17.03 4.36 2.71
CA GLY A 26 -18.23 5.11 3.08
C GLY A 26 -18.22 5.57 4.55
N GLY A 27 -19.39 5.55 5.21
CA GLY A 27 -19.55 6.02 6.60
C GLY A 27 -19.11 5.04 7.70
N LYS A 28 -18.61 3.84 7.35
CA LYS A 28 -18.30 2.76 8.32
C LYS A 28 -16.85 2.78 8.81
N VAL A 29 -16.24 3.96 8.92
CA VAL A 29 -14.83 4.11 9.32
C VAL A 29 -14.75 4.82 10.66
N LYS A 30 -14.18 4.15 11.67
CA LYS A 30 -13.90 4.79 12.96
C LYS A 30 -12.78 5.81 12.78
N ASP A 31 -12.94 7.00 13.31
CA ASP A 31 -11.87 8.01 13.34
C ASP A 31 -11.12 7.94 14.67
N LEU A 32 -9.81 7.71 14.62
CA LEU A 32 -8.94 7.75 15.79
C LEU A 32 -8.27 9.12 15.97
N GLY A 33 -8.45 10.05 15.03
CA GLY A 33 -7.80 11.35 15.03
C GLY A 33 -6.29 11.26 14.81
N THR A 34 -5.55 12.21 15.39
CA THR A 34 -4.09 12.21 15.37
C THR A 34 -3.56 11.33 16.49
N VAL A 35 -2.73 10.34 16.15
CA VAL A 35 -2.18 9.37 17.09
C VAL A 35 -0.66 9.27 16.95
N ALA A 36 0.03 9.11 18.08
CA ALA A 36 1.47 8.83 18.09
C ALA A 36 1.76 7.35 17.74
N HIS A 37 0.85 6.45 18.11
CA HIS A 37 0.95 5.02 17.83
C HIS A 37 -0.46 4.42 17.71
N VAL A 38 -0.57 3.32 16.96
CA VAL A 38 -1.78 2.49 16.91
C VAL A 38 -1.51 1.23 17.71
N SER A 39 -2.33 0.96 18.73
CA SER A 39 -2.13 -0.22 19.56
C SER A 39 -2.47 -1.50 18.79
N ARG A 40 -1.88 -2.64 19.18
CA ARG A 40 -2.28 -3.95 18.66
C ARG A 40 -3.78 -4.20 18.88
N ARG A 41 -4.32 -3.75 20.01
CA ARG A 41 -5.74 -3.85 20.35
C ARG A 41 -6.62 -3.08 19.36
N ASP A 42 -6.24 -1.88 18.95
CA ASP A 42 -6.99 -1.11 17.95
C ASP A 42 -6.92 -1.78 16.57
N PHE A 43 -5.75 -2.31 16.21
CA PHE A 43 -5.57 -3.06 14.98
C PHE A 43 -6.48 -4.29 14.89
N ASP A 44 -6.62 -5.04 16.00
CA ASP A 44 -7.43 -6.26 16.04
C ASP A 44 -8.93 -5.99 16.21
N ASN A 45 -9.33 -5.03 17.07
CA ASN A 45 -10.74 -4.80 17.42
C ASN A 45 -11.51 -3.96 16.40
N HIS A 46 -10.82 -3.22 15.54
CA HIS A 46 -11.47 -2.35 14.57
C HIS A 46 -11.28 -2.88 13.16
N THR A 47 -12.40 -3.24 12.53
CA THR A 47 -12.45 -3.67 11.13
C THR A 47 -11.89 -2.57 10.23
N SER A 48 -12.42 -1.34 10.33
CA SER A 48 -11.99 -0.20 9.53
C SER A 48 -11.82 1.04 10.39
N PHE A 49 -10.66 1.69 10.32
CA PHE A 49 -10.41 2.94 11.00
C PHE A 49 -9.44 3.84 10.23
N ARG A 50 -9.59 5.15 10.43
CA ARG A 50 -8.70 6.18 9.91
C ARG A 50 -7.98 6.88 11.04
N PHE A 51 -6.79 7.38 10.73
CA PHE A 51 -5.95 8.08 11.69
C PHE A 51 -4.96 9.00 10.95
N ARG A 52 -4.38 9.95 11.68
CA ARG A 52 -3.23 10.75 11.25
C ARG A 52 -2.04 10.40 12.13
N ALA A 53 -0.91 10.04 11.53
CA ALA A 53 0.29 9.70 12.29
C ALA A 53 1.56 9.88 11.47
N GLN A 54 2.70 9.85 12.15
CA GLN A 54 4.02 9.79 11.51
C GLN A 54 4.37 8.36 11.07
N VAL A 55 5.39 8.25 10.22
CA VAL A 55 5.85 6.98 9.62
C VAL A 55 6.02 5.83 10.61
N PRO A 56 6.57 6.01 11.83
CA PRO A 56 6.72 4.89 12.78
C PRO A 56 5.41 4.17 13.12
N ALA A 57 4.27 4.88 13.15
CA ALA A 57 2.97 4.26 13.40
C ALA A 57 2.49 3.43 12.19
N LEU A 58 2.77 3.89 10.96
CA LEU A 58 2.45 3.16 9.74
C LEU A 58 3.33 1.93 9.59
N GLU A 59 4.63 2.05 9.86
CA GLU A 59 5.58 0.93 9.86
C GLU A 59 5.20 -0.14 10.86
N TYR A 60 4.76 0.24 12.06
CA TYR A 60 4.27 -0.71 13.04
C TYR A 60 3.08 -1.51 12.50
N ILE A 61 2.10 -0.87 11.87
CA ILE A 61 0.95 -1.58 11.26
C ILE A 61 1.40 -2.46 10.10
N CYS A 62 2.31 -1.98 9.24
CA CYS A 62 2.88 -2.79 8.16
C CYS A 62 3.53 -4.05 8.74
N LEU A 63 4.33 -3.90 9.80
CA LEU A 63 4.97 -5.02 10.49
C LEU A 63 3.94 -6.02 11.03
N LEU A 64 2.81 -5.56 11.58
CA LEU A 64 1.74 -6.45 12.04
C LEU A 64 1.11 -7.26 10.89
N ILE A 65 0.91 -6.64 9.73
CA ILE A 65 0.37 -7.29 8.52
C ILE A 65 1.40 -8.28 7.96
N GLU A 66 2.65 -7.83 7.80
CA GLU A 66 3.78 -8.57 7.23
C GLU A 66 4.14 -9.80 8.07
N ASN A 67 4.15 -9.68 9.40
CA ASN A 67 4.32 -10.83 10.28
C ASN A 67 3.15 -11.82 10.14
N GLY A 68 1.93 -11.31 9.99
CA GLY A 68 0.75 -12.14 9.72
C GLY A 68 0.86 -12.94 8.41
N LEU A 69 1.54 -12.40 7.40
CA LEU A 69 1.84 -13.09 6.13
C LEU A 69 2.90 -14.17 6.32
N VAL A 70 4.04 -13.82 6.92
CA VAL A 70 5.19 -14.75 7.07
C VAL A 70 4.84 -15.96 7.92
N LEU A 71 3.99 -15.79 8.94
CA LEU A 71 3.54 -16.89 9.80
C LEU A 71 2.58 -17.87 9.09
N ARG A 72 2.11 -17.56 7.88
CA ARG A 72 1.20 -18.42 7.11
C ARG A 72 1.98 -19.19 6.05
N THR A 73 2.34 -20.42 6.37
CA THR A 73 3.05 -21.32 5.44
C THR A 73 2.21 -21.62 4.19
N HIS A 74 2.75 -21.31 3.00
CA HIS A 74 2.24 -21.71 1.67
C HIS A 74 0.83 -21.23 1.26
N ARG A 75 0.32 -20.14 1.86
CA ARG A 75 -1.01 -19.58 1.55
C ARG A 75 -1.07 -18.05 1.67
N GLY A 76 0.04 -17.35 1.40
CA GLY A 76 0.12 -15.88 1.54
C GLY A 76 -0.74 -15.10 0.55
N GLY A 77 -1.22 -15.75 -0.52
CA GLY A 77 -2.04 -15.11 -1.56
C GLY A 77 -1.27 -14.00 -2.29
N ARG A 78 -1.94 -12.88 -2.56
CA ARG A 78 -1.36 -11.72 -3.25
C ARG A 78 -1.09 -10.58 -2.27
N VAL A 79 0.07 -9.95 -2.44
CA VAL A 79 0.49 -8.80 -1.65
C VAL A 79 0.83 -7.64 -2.57
N TYR A 80 0.36 -6.44 -2.24
CA TYR A 80 0.64 -5.20 -2.96
C TYR A 80 1.22 -4.20 -1.98
N ALA A 81 2.39 -3.65 -2.27
CA ALA A 81 3.07 -2.72 -1.38
C ALA A 81 3.59 -1.50 -2.14
N GLY A 82 3.25 -0.30 -1.66
CA GLY A 82 3.68 0.97 -2.21
C GLY A 82 4.64 1.68 -1.27
N PHE A 83 5.83 2.00 -1.76
CA PHE A 83 6.90 2.65 -1.00
C PHE A 83 7.12 4.12 -1.38
N GLY A 84 6.46 4.59 -2.44
CA GLY A 84 6.74 5.88 -3.06
C GLY A 84 8.02 5.86 -3.90
N LYS A 85 9.17 5.57 -3.28
CA LYS A 85 10.47 5.32 -3.94
C LYS A 85 10.93 3.89 -3.69
N LEU A 86 11.53 3.23 -4.68
CA LEU A 86 11.99 1.85 -4.52
C LEU A 86 13.10 1.72 -3.48
N SER A 87 13.98 2.72 -3.32
CA SER A 87 15.02 2.72 -2.29
C SER A 87 14.50 2.54 -0.87
N ARG A 88 13.25 2.94 -0.59
CA ARG A 88 12.62 2.76 0.73
C ARG A 88 12.27 1.31 1.04
N LEU A 89 12.31 0.40 0.06
CA LEU A 89 12.23 -1.03 0.29
C LEU A 89 13.54 -1.59 0.89
N GLU A 90 14.69 -0.94 0.65
CA GLU A 90 16.02 -1.47 1.01
C GLU A 90 16.12 -1.91 2.49
N PRO A 91 15.67 -1.12 3.49
CA PRO A 91 15.76 -1.54 4.90
C PRO A 91 14.91 -2.76 5.26
N VAL A 92 13.93 -3.11 4.43
CA VAL A 92 12.96 -4.18 4.68
C VAL A 92 12.94 -5.25 3.58
N VAL A 93 13.94 -5.23 2.68
CA VAL A 93 13.95 -6.07 1.48
C VAL A 93 13.96 -7.55 1.82
N ASP A 94 14.76 -7.97 2.81
CA ASP A 94 14.83 -9.37 3.24
C ASP A 94 13.47 -9.88 3.75
N ARG A 95 12.69 -9.00 4.37
CA ARG A 95 11.33 -9.33 4.84
C ARG A 95 10.39 -9.53 3.66
N TYR A 96 10.48 -8.69 2.63
CA TYR A 96 9.69 -8.84 1.41
C TYR A 96 10.10 -10.08 0.59
N MET A 97 11.38 -10.46 0.59
CA MET A 97 11.83 -11.72 0.00
C MET A 97 11.18 -12.92 0.71
N ARG A 98 11.16 -12.93 2.06
CA ARG A 98 10.47 -13.97 2.85
C ARG A 98 8.97 -13.99 2.62
N ILE A 99 8.33 -12.83 2.47
CA ILE A 99 6.90 -12.75 2.11
C ILE A 99 6.69 -13.37 0.73
N ALA A 100 7.59 -13.14 -0.22
CA ALA A 100 7.50 -13.69 -1.56
C ALA A 100 7.72 -15.22 -1.59
N ASP A 101 8.47 -15.79 -0.65
CA ASP A 101 8.62 -17.25 -0.50
C ASP A 101 7.29 -17.96 -0.13
N VAL A 102 6.41 -17.27 0.60
CA VAL A 102 5.15 -17.84 1.12
C VAL A 102 3.88 -17.34 0.42
N SER A 103 4.02 -16.32 -0.43
CA SER A 103 2.94 -15.70 -1.20
C SER A 103 2.92 -16.21 -2.65
N GLU A 104 1.73 -16.22 -3.25
CA GLU A 104 1.58 -16.50 -4.69
C GLU A 104 2.24 -15.41 -5.52
N ARG A 105 2.09 -14.15 -5.09
CA ARG A 105 2.67 -12.99 -5.76
C ARG A 105 2.80 -11.79 -4.82
N VAL A 106 3.89 -11.06 -4.99
CA VAL A 106 4.17 -9.79 -4.32
C VAL A 106 4.42 -8.73 -5.39
N TYR A 107 3.68 -7.63 -5.32
CA TYR A 107 3.82 -6.49 -6.22
C TYR A 107 4.34 -5.29 -5.43
N VAL A 108 5.49 -4.76 -5.84
CA VAL A 108 6.14 -3.63 -5.19
C VAL A 108 6.06 -2.41 -6.10
N PHE A 109 5.40 -1.35 -5.66
CA PHE A 109 5.22 -0.10 -6.39
C PHE A 109 6.16 0.98 -5.86
N GLY A 110 6.85 1.67 -6.77
CA GLY A 110 7.66 2.83 -6.43
C GLY A 110 8.34 3.48 -7.63
N GLU A 111 8.78 4.72 -7.46
CA GLU A 111 9.65 5.42 -8.39
C GLU A 111 11.00 4.71 -8.50
N PRO A 112 11.55 4.54 -9.72
CA PRO A 112 12.71 3.68 -9.96
C PRO A 112 14.05 4.36 -9.62
N ASP A 113 14.28 4.65 -8.35
CA ASP A 113 15.55 5.20 -7.83
C ASP A 113 16.52 4.12 -7.30
N TRP A 114 16.05 2.88 -7.20
CA TRP A 114 16.82 1.72 -6.79
C TRP A 114 16.33 0.47 -7.53
N ASN A 115 17.16 -0.57 -7.60
CA ASN A 115 16.82 -1.83 -8.25
C ASN A 115 16.77 -2.97 -7.22
N PRO A 116 15.57 -3.32 -6.71
CA PRO A 116 15.42 -4.41 -5.76
C PRO A 116 15.96 -5.76 -6.29
N PRO A 117 16.41 -6.67 -5.41
CA PRO A 117 16.75 -8.03 -5.78
C PRO A 117 15.56 -8.74 -6.43
N ARG A 118 15.84 -9.66 -7.35
CA ARG A 118 14.80 -10.41 -8.06
C ARG A 118 14.35 -11.61 -7.24
N HIS A 119 13.04 -11.89 -7.28
CA HIS A 119 12.45 -13.11 -6.75
C HIS A 119 11.37 -13.60 -7.72
N PRO A 120 11.20 -14.92 -7.96
CA PRO A 120 10.19 -15.43 -8.89
C PRO A 120 8.76 -14.94 -8.60
N ASN A 121 8.43 -14.81 -7.32
CA ASN A 121 7.11 -14.35 -6.87
C ASN A 121 7.05 -12.85 -6.57
N MET A 122 8.12 -12.08 -6.76
CA MET A 122 8.12 -10.63 -6.54
C MET A 122 8.27 -9.89 -7.86
N ARG A 123 7.33 -8.98 -8.14
CA ARG A 123 7.36 -8.11 -9.32
C ARG A 123 7.42 -6.65 -8.89
N VAL A 124 8.40 -5.93 -9.43
CA VAL A 124 8.52 -4.48 -9.27
C VAL A 124 7.66 -3.78 -10.33
N ILE A 125 6.83 -2.86 -9.88
CA ILE A 125 5.98 -1.97 -10.66
C ILE A 125 6.57 -0.57 -10.57
N ARG A 126 7.17 -0.11 -11.67
CA ARG A 126 7.86 1.18 -11.71
C ARG A 126 6.84 2.29 -11.95
N LEU A 127 6.71 3.18 -10.99
CA LEU A 127 5.85 4.36 -11.11
C LEU A 127 6.58 5.44 -11.92
N ALA A 128 5.85 6.12 -12.79
CA ALA A 128 6.36 7.29 -13.47
C ALA A 128 6.49 8.46 -12.48
N GLU A 129 7.44 9.34 -12.73
CA GLU A 129 7.64 10.55 -11.94
C GLU A 129 6.35 11.40 -11.90
N GLY A 130 6.01 11.89 -10.70
CA GLY A 130 4.85 12.75 -10.49
C GLY A 130 3.50 12.02 -10.47
N MET A 131 3.48 10.68 -10.52
CA MET A 131 2.25 9.93 -10.23
C MET A 131 1.83 10.18 -8.78
N ARG A 132 0.55 10.50 -8.56
CA ARG A 132 0.01 10.72 -7.22
C ARG A 132 0.21 9.51 -6.30
N LEU A 133 0.11 8.31 -6.86
CA LEU A 133 0.39 7.05 -6.16
C LEU A 133 1.80 6.97 -5.54
N ALA A 134 2.80 7.67 -6.09
CA ALA A 134 4.16 7.72 -5.51
C ALA A 134 4.23 8.51 -4.19
N ARG A 135 3.16 9.24 -3.83
CA ARG A 135 3.01 9.93 -2.54
C ARG A 135 2.21 9.11 -1.53
N GLU A 136 1.86 7.88 -1.88
CA GLU A 136 1.02 7.02 -1.05
C GLU A 136 1.80 5.82 -0.54
N TRP A 137 1.55 5.49 0.72
CA TRP A 137 2.09 4.33 1.39
C TRP A 137 0.98 3.29 1.48
N PHE A 138 1.19 2.07 1.01
CA PHE A 138 0.18 1.03 1.18
C PHE A 138 0.77 -0.36 1.32
N VAL A 139 0.05 -1.21 2.04
CA VAL A 139 0.24 -2.66 2.08
C VAL A 139 -1.14 -3.28 2.03
N ILE A 140 -1.42 -4.09 1.00
CA ILE A 140 -2.67 -4.81 0.81
C ILE A 140 -2.33 -6.29 0.73
N ALA A 141 -2.88 -7.06 1.66
CA ALA A 141 -2.71 -8.52 1.72
C ALA A 141 -4.06 -9.19 1.48
N VAL A 142 -4.13 -10.01 0.43
CA VAL A 142 -5.31 -10.80 0.08
C VAL A 142 -4.93 -12.26 -0.01
N SER A 143 -5.48 -13.05 0.90
CA SER A 143 -5.34 -14.51 0.93
C SER A 143 -6.67 -15.14 1.38
N PRO A 144 -6.87 -16.45 1.15
CA PRO A 144 -8.11 -17.14 1.53
C PRO A 144 -8.49 -16.95 3.01
N ASN A 145 -7.52 -16.76 3.89
CA ASN A 145 -7.72 -16.71 5.33
C ASN A 145 -7.29 -15.37 5.95
N MET A 146 -6.91 -14.37 5.15
CA MET A 146 -6.48 -13.04 5.60
C MET A 146 -6.73 -12.00 4.53
N GLY A 147 -7.61 -11.05 4.85
CA GLY A 147 -7.77 -9.82 4.09
C GLY A 147 -7.47 -8.63 5.01
N VAL A 148 -6.43 -7.87 4.71
CA VAL A 148 -6.10 -6.65 5.45
C VAL A 148 -5.38 -5.66 4.53
N ALA A 149 -5.71 -4.39 4.69
CA ALA A 149 -5.06 -3.30 3.98
C ALA A 149 -4.73 -2.16 4.93
N LEU A 150 -3.57 -1.54 4.71
CA LEU A 150 -3.23 -0.21 5.17
C LEU A 150 -2.97 0.65 3.92
N VAL A 151 -3.61 1.81 3.85
CA VAL A 151 -3.34 2.82 2.82
C VAL A 151 -3.12 4.16 3.50
N GLY A 152 -2.18 4.96 3.02
CA GLY A 152 -1.79 6.23 3.60
C GLY A 152 -1.38 7.24 2.55
N LEU A 153 -1.71 8.50 2.77
CA LEU A 153 -1.37 9.63 1.92
C LEU A 153 -0.46 10.59 2.68
N ASP A 154 0.72 10.87 2.10
CA ASP A 154 1.70 11.81 2.62
C ASP A 154 1.16 13.26 2.53
N GLU A 155 0.83 13.85 3.68
CA GLU A 155 0.38 15.24 3.78
C GLU A 155 1.52 16.23 3.82
N SER A 156 2.68 15.82 4.36
CA SER A 156 3.86 16.67 4.48
C SER A 156 4.54 16.92 3.13
N GLY A 157 4.54 15.91 2.26
CA GLY A 157 5.16 16.00 0.94
C GLY A 157 6.66 16.32 1.02
N SER A 158 7.14 17.14 0.08
CA SER A 158 8.56 17.52 0.00
C SER A 158 9.00 18.56 1.03
N GLU A 159 8.07 19.16 1.78
CA GLU A 159 8.38 20.18 2.79
C GLU A 159 9.05 19.59 4.04
N THR A 160 8.86 18.29 4.28
CA THR A 160 9.51 17.54 5.36
C THR A 160 10.49 16.52 4.76
N PRO A 161 11.80 16.84 4.71
CA PRO A 161 12.78 15.99 4.05
C PRO A 161 13.05 14.69 4.81
N VAL A 162 12.97 14.72 6.14
CA VAL A 162 13.10 13.55 7.01
C VAL A 162 11.83 12.71 6.89
N LEU A 163 11.97 11.46 6.42
CA LEU A 163 10.83 10.59 6.14
C LEU A 163 10.04 10.28 7.42
N GLU A 164 10.78 9.98 8.50
CA GLU A 164 10.26 9.58 9.80
C GLU A 164 9.37 10.66 10.44
N GLU A 165 9.62 11.93 10.09
CA GLU A 165 8.87 13.09 10.58
C GLU A 165 7.61 13.38 9.75
N ARG A 166 7.47 12.76 8.57
CA ARG A 166 6.33 13.01 7.67
C ARG A 166 5.04 12.51 8.27
N THR A 167 4.00 13.32 8.12
CA THR A 167 2.65 13.01 8.58
C THR A 167 1.82 12.43 7.45
N PHE A 168 1.17 11.31 7.75
CA PHE A 168 0.27 10.62 6.84
C PHE A 168 -1.16 10.65 7.39
N ARG A 169 -2.14 10.85 6.50
CA ARG A 169 -3.50 10.35 6.75
C ARG A 169 -3.56 8.91 6.28
N ALA A 170 -4.04 8.02 7.13
CA ALA A 170 -4.06 6.61 6.84
C ALA A 170 -5.42 5.98 7.17
N LEU A 171 -5.73 4.90 6.45
CA LEU A 171 -6.87 4.03 6.66
C LEU A 171 -6.36 2.59 6.75
N LYS A 172 -6.71 1.91 7.83
CA LYS A 172 -6.59 0.46 7.96
C LYS A 172 -7.97 -0.14 7.74
N THR A 173 -8.04 -1.22 6.97
CA THR A 173 -9.25 -2.05 6.88
C THR A 173 -8.94 -3.53 6.88
N SER A 174 -9.82 -4.32 7.47
CA SER A 174 -9.93 -5.77 7.31
C SER A 174 -11.34 -6.19 6.90
N ASP A 175 -12.13 -5.26 6.34
CA ASP A 175 -13.40 -5.55 5.68
C ASP A 175 -13.10 -6.30 4.38
N PRO A 176 -13.57 -7.55 4.20
CA PRO A 176 -13.23 -8.35 3.02
C PRO A 176 -13.64 -7.70 1.70
N ALA A 177 -14.78 -7.02 1.65
CA ALA A 177 -15.27 -6.39 0.43
C ALA A 177 -14.42 -5.16 0.05
N LEU A 178 -13.99 -4.38 1.05
CA LEU A 178 -13.12 -3.23 0.81
C LEU A 178 -11.70 -3.66 0.45
N VAL A 179 -11.15 -4.69 1.12
CA VAL A 179 -9.83 -5.24 0.80
C VAL A 179 -9.79 -5.78 -0.62
N GLU A 180 -10.82 -6.51 -1.06
CA GLU A 180 -10.90 -7.02 -2.43
C GLU A 180 -10.99 -5.87 -3.45
N GLN A 181 -11.79 -4.83 -3.19
CA GLN A 181 -11.85 -3.65 -4.05
C GLN A 181 -10.49 -2.94 -4.19
N LEU A 182 -9.71 -2.87 -3.10
CA LEU A 182 -8.36 -2.30 -3.13
C LEU A 182 -7.39 -3.16 -3.93
N ALA A 183 -7.46 -4.49 -3.80
CA ALA A 183 -6.64 -5.40 -4.59
C ALA A 183 -6.99 -5.33 -6.08
N VAL A 184 -8.28 -5.29 -6.44
CA VAL A 184 -8.74 -5.09 -7.83
C VAL A 184 -8.24 -3.75 -8.38
N ALA A 185 -8.29 -2.68 -7.59
CA ALA A 185 -7.74 -1.39 -8.00
C ALA A 185 -6.22 -1.47 -8.22
N ALA A 186 -5.48 -2.16 -7.33
CA ALA A 186 -4.05 -2.36 -7.48
C ALA A 186 -3.68 -3.25 -8.68
N ASP A 187 -4.47 -4.27 -8.99
CA ASP A 187 -4.31 -5.10 -10.20
C ASP A 187 -4.48 -4.25 -11.47
N GLY A 188 -5.48 -3.38 -11.51
CA GLY A 188 -5.68 -2.45 -12.64
C GLY A 188 -4.44 -1.59 -12.90
N LEU A 189 -3.75 -1.14 -11.85
CA LEU A 189 -2.50 -0.39 -11.99
C LEU A 189 -1.36 -1.23 -12.57
N ILE A 190 -1.33 -2.54 -12.34
CA ILE A 190 -0.29 -3.43 -12.85
C ILE A 190 -0.47 -3.63 -14.36
N ASP A 191 -1.69 -3.91 -14.80
CA ASP A 191 -1.98 -4.13 -16.22
C ASP A 191 -1.67 -2.89 -17.06
N GLU A 192 -1.91 -1.71 -16.50
CA GLU A 192 -1.62 -0.44 -17.17
C GLU A 192 -0.12 -0.09 -17.26
N THR A 193 0.73 -0.75 -16.46
CA THR A 193 2.20 -0.59 -16.52
C THR A 193 2.89 -1.59 -17.46
N LEU A 194 2.15 -2.52 -18.06
CA LEU A 194 2.68 -3.40 -19.08
C LEU A 194 2.85 -2.64 -20.42
N PRO A 195 4.01 -2.74 -21.11
CA PRO A 195 4.11 -2.26 -22.48
C PRO A 195 3.14 -3.06 -23.36
N ALA A 196 2.38 -2.35 -24.20
CA ALA A 196 1.44 -2.92 -25.17
C ALA A 196 2.12 -3.79 -26.23
#